data_AF-A0AAD8PXZ2-F1
#
_entry.id   AF-A0AAD8PXZ2-F1
#
_cell.length_a   1.000
_cell.length_b   1.000
_cell.length_c   1.000
_cell.angle_alpha   90.00
_cell.angle_beta   90.00
_cell.angle_gamma   90.00
#
_symmetry.space_group_name_H-M   'P 1'
#
loop_
_entity.id
_entity.type
_entity.pdbx_description
1 polymer ?
#
loop_
_entity_poly.entity_id
_entity_poly.type
_entity_poly.pdbx_seq_one_letter_code
_entity_poly.pdbx_strand_id
1 'polypeptide(L)'
;MFYPSDKEREQIATSVFGEQFAHRWNDPTSKAYFDHYCSLICPEDPGDAIIRIGTQTLRSHTDVVSCVKTLRGNPSLTVDGFITESLGSELSSDKEKKNISKLIVSVAFMIDCFSGDYFAVGLERNDFSRNKWDGDVCFAAYVEEASTQQHCATEDQKGKVIEIMMQKKYLKAWKLAGEYDVKIRPTNNLLEHLAYDTGTKTLRVFHQLFFLRAHLAITKHQPLELGFEESLALEAMLIEFVRTVPPDMVFEYWGNRLAKLHDAIKRPPPTNPVVSWFERHTSERNALTWAGLFLAALFGFLSLIVGLLQLILAWVAWKHPNQRASRG
;
A
#
# COMPACT_ATOMS: atom_id res chain seq x y z
N MET A 1 -3.89 17.63 -22.56
CA MET A 1 -4.26 18.86 -21.86
C MET A 1 -2.97 19.58 -21.46
N PHE A 2 -2.92 20.91 -21.55
CA PHE A 2 -1.76 21.67 -21.07
C PHE A 2 -1.79 21.78 -19.54
N TYR A 3 -0.76 22.38 -18.93
CA TYR A 3 -0.80 22.71 -17.51
C TYR A 3 -1.94 23.70 -17.21
N PRO A 4 -2.65 23.54 -16.07
CA PRO A 4 -3.73 24.44 -15.71
C PRO A 4 -3.21 25.84 -15.43
N SER A 5 -3.90 26.83 -15.99
CA SER A 5 -3.74 28.25 -15.66
C SER A 5 -4.09 28.52 -14.20
N ASP A 6 -3.68 29.67 -13.68
CA ASP A 6 -3.96 30.08 -12.29
C ASP A 6 -5.46 30.03 -11.96
N LYS A 7 -6.31 30.47 -12.91
CA LYS A 7 -7.77 30.41 -12.77
C LYS A 7 -8.29 28.98 -12.73
N GLU A 8 -7.73 28.08 -13.54
CA GLU A 8 -8.11 26.66 -13.54
C GLU A 8 -7.64 25.96 -12.27
N ARG A 9 -6.44 26.29 -11.75
CA ARG A 9 -5.94 25.78 -10.46
C ARG A 9 -6.83 26.20 -9.30
N GLU A 10 -7.30 27.43 -9.32
CA GLU A 10 -8.27 27.94 -8.35
C GLU A 10 -9.59 27.15 -8.45
N GLN A 11 -10.13 26.93 -9.65
CA GLN A 11 -11.34 26.13 -9.84
C GLN A 11 -11.17 24.68 -9.36
N ILE A 12 -10.04 24.05 -9.67
CA ILE A 12 -9.70 22.71 -9.21
C ILE A 12 -9.64 22.69 -7.68
N ALA A 13 -8.90 23.64 -7.08
CA ALA A 13 -8.77 23.73 -5.64
C ALA A 13 -10.13 23.92 -4.95
N THR A 14 -10.98 24.79 -5.48
CA THR A 14 -12.35 24.98 -4.99
C THR A 14 -13.15 23.68 -5.06
N SER A 15 -13.12 22.98 -6.19
CA SER A 15 -13.93 21.76 -6.36
C SER A 15 -13.45 20.56 -5.54
N VAL A 16 -12.15 20.45 -5.27
CA VAL A 16 -11.57 19.31 -4.54
C VAL A 16 -11.42 19.59 -3.05
N PHE A 17 -11.15 20.83 -2.66
CA PHE A 17 -10.87 21.19 -1.27
C PHE A 17 -11.94 22.11 -0.64
N GLY A 18 -12.83 22.69 -1.44
CA GLY A 18 -13.81 23.70 -1.03
C GLY A 18 -13.34 25.14 -1.27
N GLU A 19 -14.28 26.09 -1.30
CA GLU A 19 -14.04 27.51 -1.64
C GLU A 19 -12.95 28.17 -0.81
N GLN A 20 -12.81 27.82 0.47
CA GLN A 20 -11.80 28.40 1.35
C GLN A 20 -10.35 28.03 0.97
N PHE A 21 -10.15 27.00 0.13
CA PHE A 21 -8.84 26.61 -0.39
C PHE A 21 -8.60 27.10 -1.81
N ALA A 22 -9.57 27.79 -2.43
CA ALA A 22 -9.49 28.33 -3.78
C ALA A 22 -8.17 29.05 -4.02
N HIS A 23 -7.77 29.96 -3.12
CA HIS A 23 -6.55 30.76 -3.28
C HIS A 23 -5.26 30.12 -2.73
N ARG A 24 -5.33 28.91 -2.16
CA ARG A 24 -4.17 28.25 -1.53
C ARG A 24 -3.41 27.31 -2.48
N TRP A 25 -3.80 27.25 -3.75
CA TRP A 25 -3.11 26.43 -4.75
C TRP A 25 -1.65 26.85 -5.00
N ASN A 26 -1.26 28.08 -4.63
CA ASN A 26 0.11 28.57 -4.79
C ASN A 26 0.99 28.29 -3.55
N ASP A 27 0.43 27.72 -2.49
CA ASP A 27 1.16 27.36 -1.28
C ASP A 27 2.14 26.22 -1.61
N PRO A 28 3.42 26.30 -1.19
CA PRO A 28 4.38 25.21 -1.36
C PRO A 28 3.86 23.83 -0.92
N THR A 29 2.96 23.79 0.07
CA THR A 29 2.35 22.55 0.56
C THR A 29 1.39 21.90 -0.43
N SER A 30 0.74 22.68 -1.30
CA SER A 30 -0.19 22.20 -2.33
C SER A 30 0.51 21.73 -3.61
N LYS A 31 1.80 22.06 -3.78
CA LYS A 31 2.61 21.70 -4.95
C LYS A 31 2.57 20.20 -5.24
N ALA A 32 2.74 19.36 -4.21
CA ALA A 32 2.74 17.91 -4.37
C ALA A 32 1.42 17.38 -4.96
N TYR A 33 0.29 18.00 -4.63
CA TYR A 33 -1.00 17.62 -5.17
C TYR A 33 -1.11 18.04 -6.63
N PHE A 34 -0.74 19.27 -6.97
CA PHE A 34 -0.80 19.74 -8.37
C PHE A 34 0.21 19.07 -9.29
N ASP A 35 1.38 18.69 -8.77
CA ASP A 35 2.34 17.84 -9.51
C ASP A 35 1.69 16.48 -9.84
N HIS A 36 1.01 15.87 -8.87
CA HIS A 36 0.29 14.61 -9.08
C HIS A 36 -0.89 14.77 -10.05
N TYR A 37 -1.70 15.80 -9.87
CA TYR A 37 -2.79 16.16 -10.79
C TYR A 37 -2.28 16.27 -12.23
N CYS A 38 -1.19 17.00 -12.43
CA CYS A 38 -0.60 17.16 -13.76
C CYS A 38 -0.08 15.82 -14.29
N SER A 39 0.55 14.97 -13.46
CA SER A 39 0.99 13.64 -13.90
C SER A 39 -0.16 12.72 -14.39
N LEU A 40 -1.39 12.98 -13.94
CA LEU A 40 -2.57 12.21 -14.33
C LEU A 40 -3.30 12.83 -15.55
N ILE A 41 -3.46 14.16 -15.55
CA ILE A 41 -4.35 14.88 -16.49
C ILE A 41 -3.59 15.56 -17.63
N CYS A 42 -2.35 15.98 -17.37
CA CYS A 42 -1.48 16.64 -18.34
C CYS A 42 -0.52 15.57 -18.91
N PRO A 43 -0.76 15.03 -20.12
CA PRO A 43 0.21 14.15 -20.74
C PRO A 43 1.57 14.86 -20.85
N GLU A 44 2.66 14.14 -20.58
CA GLU A 44 4.02 14.60 -20.86
C GLU A 44 4.11 15.01 -22.34
N ASP A 45 4.86 16.09 -22.60
CA ASP A 45 5.00 16.78 -23.89
C ASP A 45 5.03 15.79 -25.08
N PRO A 46 4.13 15.92 -26.08
CA PRO A 46 4.23 15.10 -27.27
C PRO A 46 5.42 15.58 -28.09
N GLY A 47 6.57 14.93 -27.89
CA GLY A 47 7.67 14.98 -28.84
C GLY A 47 7.13 14.74 -30.26
N ASP A 48 7.60 15.57 -31.19
CA ASP A 48 7.17 15.75 -32.58
C ASP A 48 6.20 14.69 -33.15
N ALA A 49 5.01 15.19 -33.49
CA ALA A 49 3.99 14.58 -34.35
C ALA A 49 3.40 13.23 -33.91
N ILE A 50 2.38 13.27 -33.03
CA ILE A 50 1.40 12.19 -32.92
C ILE A 50 0.05 12.68 -33.45
N ILE A 51 -0.42 12.05 -34.53
CA ILE A 51 -1.81 12.15 -34.99
C ILE A 51 -2.69 11.63 -33.85
N ARG A 52 -3.43 12.52 -33.18
CA ARG A 52 -4.38 12.18 -32.11
C ARG A 52 -5.59 11.44 -32.72
N ILE A 53 -5.43 10.15 -33.01
CA ILE A 53 -6.52 9.26 -33.37
C ILE A 53 -7.13 8.74 -32.06
N GLY A 54 -8.11 9.47 -31.56
CA GLY A 54 -8.82 9.18 -30.31
C GLY A 54 -9.26 10.49 -29.68
N THR A 55 -10.57 10.72 -29.63
CA THR A 55 -11.17 11.87 -28.94
C THR A 55 -10.83 11.78 -27.44
N GLN A 56 -9.91 12.62 -26.95
CA GLN A 56 -9.79 12.83 -25.50
C GLN A 56 -11.14 13.36 -24.99
N THR A 57 -11.87 12.54 -24.24
CA THR A 57 -13.21 12.90 -23.74
C THR A 57 -13.13 13.99 -22.67
N LEU A 58 -12.07 13.99 -21.85
CA LEU A 58 -11.71 15.14 -21.01
C LEU A 58 -10.90 16.13 -21.85
N ARG A 59 -11.56 17.18 -22.33
CA ARG A 59 -11.00 18.20 -23.24
C ARG A 59 -10.41 19.38 -22.47
N SER A 60 -10.90 19.63 -21.26
CA SER A 60 -10.51 20.77 -20.43
C SER A 60 -10.39 20.43 -18.94
N HIS A 61 -9.69 21.28 -18.18
CA HIS A 61 -9.70 21.21 -16.72
C HIS A 61 -11.09 21.46 -16.14
N THR A 62 -11.93 22.22 -16.86
CA THR A 62 -13.34 22.43 -16.51
C THR A 62 -14.14 21.13 -16.56
N ASP A 63 -13.87 20.23 -17.50
CA ASP A 63 -14.52 18.92 -17.58
C ASP A 63 -14.17 18.07 -16.35
N VAL A 64 -12.89 18.12 -15.93
CA VAL A 64 -12.43 17.46 -14.70
C VAL A 64 -13.19 18.01 -13.49
N VAL A 65 -13.26 19.33 -13.34
CA VAL A 65 -14.00 19.99 -12.25
C VAL A 65 -15.48 19.60 -12.27
N SER A 66 -16.12 19.53 -13.45
CA SER A 66 -17.51 19.11 -13.58
C SER A 66 -17.71 17.66 -13.12
N CYS A 67 -16.85 16.75 -13.57
CA CYS A 67 -16.90 15.34 -13.16
C CYS A 67 -16.70 15.18 -11.64
N VAL A 68 -15.75 15.92 -11.05
CA VAL A 68 -15.53 15.92 -9.59
C VAL A 68 -16.79 16.34 -8.85
N LYS A 69 -17.44 17.42 -9.31
CA LYS A 69 -18.70 17.91 -8.71
C LYS A 69 -19.83 16.91 -8.85
N THR A 70 -20.00 16.28 -10.00
CA THR A 70 -21.02 15.24 -10.21
C THR A 70 -20.84 14.07 -9.24
N LEU A 71 -19.61 13.53 -9.16
CA LEU A 71 -19.35 12.37 -8.32
C LEU A 71 -19.46 12.69 -6.82
N ARG A 72 -19.06 13.89 -6.39
CA ARG A 72 -19.25 14.35 -5.01
C ARG A 72 -20.71 14.65 -4.67
N GLY A 73 -21.45 15.23 -5.60
CA GLY A 73 -22.86 15.55 -5.43
C GLY A 73 -23.75 14.32 -5.38
N ASN A 74 -23.31 13.21 -5.97
CA ASN A 74 -24.03 11.94 -5.94
C ASN A 74 -23.07 10.72 -5.81
N PRO A 75 -22.61 10.40 -4.59
CA PRO A 75 -21.75 9.25 -4.32
C PRO A 75 -22.44 7.89 -4.56
N SER A 76 -23.77 7.87 -4.75
CA SER A 76 -24.52 6.65 -5.02
C SER A 76 -24.49 6.24 -6.51
N LEU A 77 -23.77 6.98 -7.36
CA LEU A 77 -23.60 6.65 -8.77
C LEU A 77 -22.75 5.39 -8.99
N THR A 78 -23.17 4.56 -9.94
CA THR A 78 -22.32 3.51 -10.53
C THR A 78 -21.36 4.12 -11.54
N VAL A 79 -20.39 3.35 -12.04
CA VAL A 79 -19.47 3.83 -13.10
C VAL A 79 -20.25 4.32 -14.33
N ASP A 80 -21.22 3.53 -14.80
CA ASP A 80 -22.03 3.91 -15.97
C ASP A 80 -22.95 5.11 -15.69
N GLY A 81 -23.52 5.18 -14.48
CA GLY A 81 -24.31 6.33 -14.05
C GLY A 81 -23.48 7.62 -14.03
N PHE A 82 -22.30 7.56 -13.41
CA PHE A 82 -21.35 8.67 -13.35
C PHE A 82 -20.92 9.15 -14.74
N ILE A 83 -20.57 8.23 -15.63
CA ILE A 83 -20.16 8.58 -16.99
C ILE A 83 -21.31 9.24 -17.75
N THR A 84 -22.52 8.66 -17.67
CA THR A 84 -23.70 9.18 -18.36
C THR A 84 -24.07 10.57 -17.86
N GLU A 85 -23.98 10.81 -16.55
CA GLU A 85 -24.31 12.11 -15.95
C GLU A 85 -23.23 13.17 -16.21
N SER A 86 -21.95 12.80 -16.23
CA SER A 86 -20.84 13.75 -16.36
C SER A 86 -20.50 14.10 -17.81
N LEU A 87 -20.63 13.14 -18.74
CA LEU A 87 -20.13 13.26 -20.12
C LEU A 87 -21.18 12.89 -21.18
N GLY A 88 -22.39 12.48 -20.76
CA GLY A 88 -23.43 11.99 -21.67
C GLY A 88 -23.19 10.55 -22.13
N SER A 89 -24.09 10.05 -22.99
CA SER A 89 -24.07 8.67 -23.50
C SER A 89 -23.05 8.43 -24.63
N GLU A 90 -22.18 9.39 -24.93
CA GLU A 90 -21.32 9.37 -26.13
C GLU A 90 -20.04 8.51 -26.00
N LEU A 91 -19.73 7.99 -24.80
CA LEU A 91 -18.54 7.17 -24.58
C LEU A 91 -18.75 5.73 -25.05
N SER A 92 -18.07 5.39 -26.15
CA SER A 92 -18.27 4.13 -26.86
C SER A 92 -17.44 2.96 -26.33
N SER A 93 -16.41 3.20 -25.51
CA SER A 93 -15.48 2.17 -25.04
C SER A 93 -15.42 2.05 -23.52
N ASP A 94 -15.62 0.84 -22.99
CA ASP A 94 -15.48 0.52 -21.56
C ASP A 94 -14.09 0.88 -21.02
N LYS A 95 -13.05 0.80 -21.85
CA LYS A 95 -11.69 1.19 -21.48
C LYS A 95 -11.59 2.69 -21.18
N GLU A 96 -12.27 3.52 -21.96
CA GLU A 96 -12.28 4.97 -21.77
C GLU A 96 -13.08 5.34 -20.53
N LYS A 97 -14.24 4.71 -20.31
CA LYS A 97 -15.04 4.87 -19.09
C LYS A 97 -14.21 4.60 -17.84
N LYS A 98 -13.55 3.43 -17.79
CA LYS A 98 -12.68 3.04 -16.65
C LYS A 98 -11.51 3.99 -16.46
N ASN A 99 -10.88 4.44 -17.54
CA ASN A 99 -9.78 5.39 -17.46
C ASN A 99 -10.23 6.74 -16.88
N ILE A 100 -11.37 7.28 -17.33
CA ILE A 100 -11.91 8.53 -16.83
C ILE A 100 -12.29 8.41 -15.36
N SER A 101 -13.05 7.37 -15.00
CA SER A 101 -13.40 7.11 -13.60
C SER A 101 -12.16 6.98 -12.71
N LYS A 102 -11.12 6.28 -13.18
CA LYS A 102 -9.83 6.20 -12.48
C LYS A 102 -9.23 7.58 -12.24
N LEU A 103 -9.10 8.39 -13.29
CA LEU A 103 -8.50 9.73 -13.22
C LEU A 103 -9.28 10.64 -12.26
N ILE A 104 -10.60 10.67 -12.38
CA ILE A 104 -11.46 11.54 -11.56
C ILE A 104 -11.43 11.10 -10.09
N VAL A 105 -11.51 9.80 -9.81
CA VAL A 105 -11.44 9.30 -8.42
C VAL A 105 -10.06 9.56 -7.81
N SER A 106 -8.98 9.37 -8.57
CA SER A 106 -7.62 9.69 -8.11
C SER A 106 -7.44 11.19 -7.86
N VAL A 107 -8.03 12.07 -8.67
CA VAL A 107 -7.98 13.52 -8.45
C VAL A 107 -8.81 13.95 -7.24
N ALA A 108 -10.06 13.49 -7.14
CA ALA A 108 -11.01 13.97 -6.13
C ALA A 108 -10.78 13.35 -4.74
N PHE A 109 -10.45 12.06 -4.70
CA PHE A 109 -10.42 11.28 -3.46
C PHE A 109 -9.03 10.71 -3.15
N MET A 110 -8.07 10.82 -4.08
CA MET A 110 -6.72 10.26 -3.95
C MET A 110 -6.76 8.75 -3.70
N ILE A 111 -7.65 8.05 -4.40
CA ILE A 111 -7.84 6.60 -4.34
C ILE A 111 -7.65 6.03 -5.75
N ASP A 112 -7.05 4.83 -5.85
CA ASP A 112 -7.04 4.06 -7.10
C ASP A 112 -8.21 3.05 -7.09
N CYS A 113 -9.21 3.29 -7.94
CA CYS A 113 -10.41 2.47 -8.02
C CYS A 113 -10.36 1.32 -9.02
N PHE A 114 -9.21 1.10 -9.69
CA PHE A 114 -9.07 0.04 -10.69
C PHE A 114 -7.77 -0.77 -10.58
N SER A 115 -6.93 -0.54 -9.58
CA SER A 115 -5.70 -1.32 -9.38
C SER A 115 -6.00 -2.76 -8.94
N GLY A 116 -5.97 -3.69 -9.90
CA GLY A 116 -5.98 -5.13 -9.62
C GLY A 116 -4.59 -5.78 -9.56
N ASP A 117 -3.53 -5.12 -10.02
CA ASP A 117 -2.36 -5.84 -10.56
C ASP A 117 -1.00 -5.49 -9.92
N TYR A 118 -0.93 -4.67 -8.85
CA TYR A 118 0.37 -4.29 -8.27
C TYR A 118 0.46 -4.44 -6.75
N PHE A 119 0.15 -5.63 -6.25
CA PHE A 119 0.57 -6.03 -4.91
C PHE A 119 1.88 -6.81 -4.98
N ALA A 120 2.84 -6.40 -4.17
CA ALA A 120 4.14 -7.04 -4.09
C ALA A 120 4.02 -8.46 -3.49
N VAL A 121 4.91 -9.34 -3.94
CA VAL A 121 4.90 -10.81 -3.82
C VAL A 121 4.87 -11.36 -2.37
N GLY A 122 4.89 -10.51 -1.34
CA GLY A 122 4.82 -10.89 0.09
C GLY A 122 3.54 -10.51 0.83
N LEU A 123 2.59 -9.85 0.16
CA LEU A 123 1.23 -9.68 0.71
C LEU A 123 0.49 -11.00 0.55
N GLU A 124 0.00 -11.56 1.66
CA GLU A 124 -0.82 -12.77 1.60
C GLU A 124 -1.88 -12.59 0.52
N ARG A 125 -1.91 -13.54 -0.42
CA ARG A 125 -2.71 -13.56 -1.64
C ARG A 125 -4.24 -13.41 -1.40
N ASN A 126 -4.65 -13.35 -0.14
CA ASN A 126 -6.03 -13.27 0.36
C ASN A 126 -6.39 -11.91 0.98
N ASP A 127 -5.46 -10.98 1.23
CA ASP A 127 -5.76 -9.74 1.99
C ASP A 127 -6.24 -8.56 1.11
N PHE A 128 -6.13 -8.67 -0.21
CA PHE A 128 -6.63 -7.66 -1.15
C PHE A 128 -7.43 -8.33 -2.27
N SER A 129 -8.66 -8.74 -1.97
CA SER A 129 -9.63 -9.01 -3.02
C SER A 129 -9.92 -7.72 -3.78
N ARG A 130 -9.38 -7.61 -5.00
CA ARG A 130 -10.03 -7.18 -6.25
C ARG A 130 -11.14 -6.11 -6.23
N ASN A 131 -11.16 -5.17 -5.29
CA ASN A 131 -12.19 -4.14 -5.29
C ASN A 131 -11.88 -3.13 -6.39
N LYS A 132 -12.47 -3.39 -7.55
CA LYS A 132 -12.57 -2.45 -8.65
C LYS A 132 -13.95 -1.83 -8.53
N TRP A 133 -14.02 -0.51 -8.66
CA TRP A 133 -15.31 0.14 -8.85
C TRP A 133 -15.79 -0.19 -10.26
N ASP A 134 -16.65 -1.19 -10.40
CA ASP A 134 -17.11 -1.71 -11.69
C ASP A 134 -18.55 -2.25 -11.57
N GLY A 135 -19.23 -2.38 -12.71
CA GLY A 135 -20.60 -2.88 -12.78
C GLY A 135 -21.60 -2.01 -12.00
N ASP A 136 -22.50 -2.67 -11.27
CA ASP A 136 -23.66 -2.05 -10.60
C ASP A 136 -23.34 -1.53 -9.17
N VAL A 137 -22.07 -1.50 -8.77
CA VAL A 137 -21.68 -1.02 -7.44
C VAL A 137 -21.62 0.50 -7.42
N CYS A 138 -22.33 1.12 -6.47
CA CYS A 138 -22.24 2.56 -6.27
C CYS A 138 -20.89 2.97 -5.67
N PHE A 139 -20.44 4.19 -5.96
CA PHE A 139 -19.13 4.67 -5.54
C PHE A 139 -18.97 4.65 -4.00
N ALA A 140 -19.98 5.08 -3.25
CA ALA A 140 -19.96 5.05 -1.79
C ALA A 140 -19.79 3.64 -1.23
N ALA A 141 -20.56 2.65 -1.73
CA ALA A 141 -20.42 1.26 -1.32
C ALA A 141 -19.04 0.70 -1.68
N TYR A 142 -18.50 1.07 -2.85
CA TYR A 142 -17.13 0.70 -3.22
C TYR A 142 -16.10 1.26 -2.23
N VAL A 143 -16.20 2.54 -1.85
CA VAL A 143 -15.26 3.17 -0.92
C VAL A 143 -15.39 2.58 0.48
N GLU A 144 -16.61 2.33 0.93
CA GLU A 144 -16.89 1.64 2.19
C GLU A 144 -16.28 0.25 2.18
N GLU A 145 -16.55 -0.55 1.15
CA GLU A 145 -16.00 -1.90 1.04
C GLU A 145 -14.48 -1.87 0.92
N ALA A 146 -13.88 -0.97 0.15
CA ALA A 146 -12.43 -0.87 0.00
C ALA A 146 -11.74 -0.42 1.31
N SER A 147 -12.43 0.37 2.13
CA SER A 147 -11.95 0.78 3.46
C SER A 147 -12.15 -0.33 4.50
N THR A 148 -13.29 -1.02 4.42
CA THR A 148 -13.78 -1.99 5.41
C THR A 148 -13.36 -3.42 5.13
N GLN A 149 -13.03 -3.84 3.89
CA GLN A 149 -12.42 -5.16 3.61
C GLN A 149 -11.09 -5.36 4.35
N GLN A 150 -10.54 -4.29 4.90
CA GLN A 150 -9.44 -4.34 5.85
C GLN A 150 -9.83 -4.88 7.25
N HIS A 151 -11.11 -5.13 7.48
CA HIS A 151 -11.69 -5.66 8.71
C HIS A 151 -11.62 -7.18 8.76
N CYS A 152 -10.80 -7.63 9.71
CA CYS A 152 -11.28 -8.53 10.76
C CYS A 152 -10.56 -8.13 12.06
N ALA A 153 -10.84 -6.93 12.56
CA ALA A 153 -10.37 -6.53 13.88
C ALA A 153 -11.28 -7.14 14.96
N THR A 154 -10.84 -8.26 15.53
CA THR A 154 -11.43 -8.80 16.76
C THR A 154 -11.26 -7.78 17.90
N GLU A 155 -12.07 -7.88 18.96
CA GLU A 155 -11.91 -7.03 20.17
C GLU A 155 -10.47 -7.07 20.75
N ASP A 156 -9.76 -8.21 20.56
CA ASP A 156 -8.33 -8.36 20.86
C ASP A 156 -7.42 -7.39 20.07
N GLN A 157 -7.77 -7.09 18.81
CA GLN A 157 -7.02 -6.13 17.98
C GLN A 157 -7.27 -4.67 18.37
N LYS A 158 -8.46 -4.31 18.85
CA LYS A 158 -8.73 -2.96 19.37
C LYS A 158 -7.84 -2.63 20.57
N GLY A 159 -7.70 -3.58 21.50
CA GLY A 159 -6.77 -3.47 22.63
C GLY A 159 -5.30 -3.32 22.20
N LYS A 160 -4.89 -4.07 21.16
CA LYS A 160 -3.53 -3.97 20.58
C LYS A 160 -3.21 -2.59 20.02
N VAL A 161 -4.14 -1.93 19.32
CA VAL A 161 -3.88 -0.59 18.75
C VAL A 161 -3.56 0.42 19.85
N ILE A 162 -4.27 0.39 20.98
CA ILE A 162 -4.00 1.25 22.14
C ILE A 162 -2.61 0.95 22.71
N GLU A 163 -2.25 -0.33 22.88
CA GLU A 163 -0.91 -0.73 23.33
C GLU A 163 0.19 -0.23 22.36
N ILE A 164 -0.05 -0.35 21.05
CA ILE A 164 0.85 0.11 20.00
C ILE A 164 1.04 1.64 20.07
N MET A 165 -0.04 2.38 20.32
CA MET A 165 0.03 3.84 20.51
C MET A 165 0.87 4.21 21.73
N MET A 166 0.82 3.43 22.81
CA MET A 166 1.74 3.60 23.95
C MET A 166 3.21 3.30 23.57
N GLN A 167 3.42 2.41 22.60
CA GLN A 167 4.72 2.00 22.08
C GLN A 167 5.15 2.76 20.81
N LYS A 168 4.51 3.89 20.47
CA LYS A 168 4.79 4.72 19.27
C LYS A 168 6.26 5.09 19.07
N LYS A 169 7.07 5.04 20.13
CA LYS A 169 8.52 5.29 20.06
C LYS A 169 9.26 4.34 19.12
N TYR A 170 8.77 3.11 18.88
CA TYR A 170 9.37 2.12 17.97
C TYR A 170 8.94 2.30 16.51
N LEU A 171 7.80 2.96 16.28
CA LEU A 171 7.23 3.19 14.94
C LEU A 171 7.69 4.49 14.29
N LYS A 172 8.70 5.16 14.87
CA LYS A 172 9.28 6.36 14.26
C LYS A 172 9.95 6.00 12.94
N ALA A 173 9.71 6.80 11.91
CA ALA A 173 10.22 6.57 10.56
C ALA A 173 11.74 6.27 10.51
N TRP A 174 12.55 7.01 11.28
CA TRP A 174 13.99 6.79 11.33
C TRP A 174 14.40 5.46 12.00
N LYS A 175 13.60 4.95 12.95
CA LYS A 175 13.81 3.62 13.52
C LYS A 175 13.39 2.53 12.56
N LEU A 176 12.25 2.71 11.89
CA LEU A 176 11.80 1.81 10.83
C LEU A 176 12.88 1.64 9.77
N ALA A 177 13.41 2.75 9.25
CA ALA A 177 14.46 2.73 8.25
C ALA A 177 15.80 2.23 8.78
N GLY A 178 16.20 2.65 9.98
CA GLY A 178 17.54 2.36 10.52
C GLY A 178 17.64 1.01 11.25
N GLU A 179 16.77 0.78 12.24
CA GLU A 179 16.84 -0.41 13.11
C GLU A 179 16.18 -1.64 12.45
N TYR A 180 15.14 -1.45 11.65
CA TYR A 180 14.33 -2.55 11.11
C TYR A 180 14.44 -2.74 9.59
N ASP A 181 15.27 -1.94 8.91
CA ASP A 181 15.51 -2.03 7.45
C ASP A 181 14.20 -1.93 6.63
N VAL A 182 13.26 -1.11 7.11
CA VAL A 182 11.98 -0.85 6.44
C VAL A 182 12.15 0.29 5.44
N LYS A 183 11.87 0.00 4.17
CA LYS A 183 11.89 0.97 3.07
C LYS A 183 10.59 1.77 3.07
N ILE A 184 10.65 3.05 3.42
CA ILE A 184 9.49 3.94 3.37
C ILE A 184 9.33 4.46 1.94
N ARG A 185 8.19 4.21 1.32
CA ARG A 185 7.85 4.74 -0.01
C ARG A 185 6.64 5.67 0.05
N PRO A 186 6.72 6.85 -0.57
CA PRO A 186 5.55 7.70 -0.73
C PRO A 186 4.49 7.03 -1.61
N THR A 187 3.21 7.23 -1.30
CA THR A 187 2.09 6.86 -2.18
C THR A 187 1.09 8.02 -2.31
N ASN A 188 0.47 8.14 -3.48
CA ASN A 188 -0.66 9.03 -3.75
C ASN A 188 -2.01 8.35 -3.55
N ASN A 189 -2.03 7.04 -3.27
CA ASN A 189 -3.25 6.29 -3.00
C ASN A 189 -3.47 6.19 -1.49
N LEU A 190 -4.55 6.81 -1.00
CA LEU A 190 -4.92 6.82 0.41
C LEU A 190 -5.22 5.41 0.93
N LEU A 191 -5.78 4.55 0.07
CA LEU A 191 -6.03 3.15 0.41
C LEU A 191 -4.74 2.35 0.60
N GLU A 192 -3.56 2.83 0.17
CA GLU A 192 -2.27 2.18 0.41
C GLU A 192 -1.56 2.70 1.67
N HIS A 193 -2.14 3.65 2.39
CA HIS A 193 -1.51 4.22 3.58
C HIS A 193 -1.23 3.16 4.65
N LEU A 194 0.02 3.08 5.11
CA LEU A 194 0.52 2.05 6.05
C LEU A 194 0.47 0.62 5.51
N ALA A 195 0.29 0.41 4.20
CA ALA A 195 0.46 -0.92 3.63
C ALA A 195 1.92 -1.34 3.75
N TYR A 196 2.18 -2.41 4.49
CA TYR A 196 3.50 -2.97 4.70
C TYR A 196 3.63 -4.30 3.94
N ASP A 197 4.56 -4.34 2.99
CA ASP A 197 4.96 -5.57 2.32
C ASP A 197 6.14 -6.19 3.07
N THR A 198 5.90 -7.34 3.70
CA THR A 198 6.91 -8.09 4.44
C THR A 198 8.02 -8.64 3.54
N GLY A 199 7.72 -8.97 2.28
CA GLY A 199 8.67 -9.57 1.35
C GLY A 199 9.72 -8.57 0.88
N THR A 200 9.30 -7.34 0.54
CA THR A 200 10.24 -6.27 0.16
C THR A 200 10.63 -5.35 1.31
N LYS A 201 10.08 -5.58 2.51
CA LYS A 201 10.12 -4.67 3.68
C LYS A 201 9.73 -3.24 3.32
N THR A 202 8.73 -3.06 2.46
CA THR A 202 8.34 -1.73 2.00
C THR A 202 7.08 -1.25 2.70
N LEU A 203 7.16 -0.13 3.40
CA LEU A 203 6.03 0.57 3.99
C LEU A 203 5.59 1.72 3.08
N ARG A 204 4.34 1.70 2.63
CA ARG A 204 3.76 2.79 1.85
C ARG A 204 3.17 3.86 2.78
N VAL A 205 3.55 5.11 2.57
CA VAL A 205 3.10 6.25 3.36
C VAL A 205 2.49 7.29 2.44
N PHE A 206 1.19 7.53 2.63
CA PHE A 206 0.50 8.64 1.97
C PHE A 206 1.14 9.98 2.32
N HIS A 207 1.57 10.74 1.31
CA HIS A 207 2.41 11.93 1.51
C HIS A 207 1.71 13.25 1.15
N GLN A 208 0.47 13.20 0.67
CA GLN A 208 -0.25 14.37 0.17
C GLN A 208 -0.88 15.12 1.36
N LEU A 209 -0.02 15.74 2.17
CA LEU A 209 -0.39 16.36 3.44
C LEU A 209 -1.38 17.51 3.27
N PHE A 210 -1.27 18.28 2.19
CA PHE A 210 -2.23 19.34 1.88
C PHE A 210 -3.63 18.77 1.68
N PHE A 211 -3.77 17.65 0.95
CA PHE A 211 -5.03 16.96 0.76
C PHE A 211 -5.64 16.53 2.11
N LEU A 212 -4.87 15.90 3.00
CA LEU A 212 -5.36 15.49 4.32
C LEU A 212 -5.76 16.68 5.20
N ARG A 213 -4.91 17.71 5.27
CA ARG A 213 -5.19 18.91 6.05
C ARG A 213 -6.44 19.63 5.54
N ALA A 214 -6.64 19.63 4.22
CA ALA A 214 -7.84 20.21 3.64
C ALA A 214 -9.09 19.48 4.12
N HIS A 215 -9.15 18.16 3.95
CA HIS A 215 -10.33 17.36 4.32
C HIS A 215 -10.56 17.26 5.84
N LEU A 216 -9.49 17.23 6.64
CA LEU A 216 -9.62 17.29 8.11
C LEU A 216 -10.22 18.61 8.58
N ALA A 217 -9.89 19.69 7.88
CA ALA A 217 -10.44 20.98 8.21
C ALA A 217 -11.93 21.04 7.81
N ILE A 218 -12.30 20.45 6.66
CA ILE A 218 -13.70 20.30 6.23
C ILE A 218 -14.55 19.62 7.29
N THR A 219 -14.06 18.50 7.78
CA THR A 219 -14.81 17.66 8.71
C THR A 219 -14.74 18.16 10.14
N LYS A 220 -14.06 19.27 10.46
CA LYS A 220 -13.71 19.65 11.84
C LYS A 220 -14.89 19.69 12.81
N HIS A 221 -16.05 20.20 12.40
CA HIS A 221 -17.24 20.34 13.25
C HIS A 221 -18.26 19.22 13.07
N GLN A 222 -17.96 18.25 12.21
CA GLN A 222 -18.85 17.14 11.90
C GLN A 222 -18.69 16.00 12.90
N PRO A 223 -19.69 15.12 13.11
CA PRO A 223 -19.47 13.91 13.89
C PRO A 223 -18.37 13.04 13.23
N LEU A 224 -17.62 12.29 14.04
CA LEU A 224 -16.65 11.32 13.53
C LEU A 224 -17.34 10.08 12.92
N GLU A 225 -18.61 9.85 13.28
CA GLU A 225 -19.43 8.69 12.89
C GLU A 225 -20.36 8.99 11.69
N LEU A 226 -19.95 9.89 10.80
CA LEU A 226 -20.71 10.13 9.56
C LEU A 226 -20.73 8.89 8.67
N GLY A 227 -21.85 8.67 7.98
CA GLY A 227 -21.91 7.67 6.92
C GLY A 227 -20.94 7.98 5.77
N PHE A 228 -20.59 6.97 4.96
CA PHE A 228 -19.69 7.15 3.82
C PHE A 228 -20.25 8.12 2.77
N GLU A 229 -21.55 8.02 2.44
CA GLU A 229 -22.20 8.92 1.49
C GLU A 229 -22.12 10.38 1.95
N GLU A 230 -22.46 10.66 3.21
CA GLU A 230 -22.38 11.99 3.80
C GLU A 230 -20.93 12.49 3.85
N SER A 231 -19.98 11.64 4.23
CA SER A 231 -18.56 11.99 4.31
C SER A 231 -17.96 12.38 2.96
N LEU A 232 -18.38 11.71 1.87
CA LEU A 232 -17.90 11.99 0.52
C LEU A 232 -18.51 13.26 -0.08
N ALA A 233 -19.69 13.67 0.38
CA ALA A 233 -20.43 14.82 -0.11
C ALA A 233 -20.04 16.16 0.54
N LEU A 234 -19.24 16.15 1.61
CA LEU A 234 -18.93 17.36 2.39
C LEU A 234 -17.91 18.31 1.72
N GLU A 235 -18.20 19.61 1.79
CA GLU A 235 -17.30 20.72 1.43
C GLU A 235 -17.03 21.65 2.63
N ALA A 236 -15.83 22.24 2.67
CA ALA A 236 -15.37 23.39 3.49
C ALA A 236 -15.10 23.23 5.02
N MET A 237 -14.00 23.66 5.69
CA MET A 237 -13.38 24.99 5.96
C MET A 237 -11.97 24.81 6.64
N LEU A 238 -11.04 25.79 6.71
CA LEU A 238 -9.70 25.65 7.37
C LEU A 238 -9.69 25.86 8.89
N ILE A 239 -9.12 24.94 9.68
CA ILE A 239 -8.54 25.26 11.00
C ILE A 239 -7.24 24.46 11.24
N GLU A 240 -6.20 25.14 11.72
CA GLU A 240 -5.00 24.54 12.31
C GLU A 240 -5.32 23.85 13.64
N PHE A 241 -5.95 22.68 13.66
CA PHE A 241 -5.94 21.85 14.88
C PHE A 241 -5.97 20.36 14.57
N VAL A 242 -5.15 19.62 15.32
CA VAL A 242 -5.29 18.18 15.56
C VAL A 242 -6.60 18.01 16.34
N ARG A 243 -7.59 17.33 15.76
CA ARG A 243 -8.81 16.94 16.51
C ARG A 243 -8.40 16.23 17.79
N THR A 244 -9.02 16.59 18.90
CA THR A 244 -8.91 15.82 20.13
C THR A 244 -9.53 14.45 19.88
N VAL A 245 -8.69 13.43 19.79
CA VAL A 245 -9.10 12.03 19.62
C VAL A 245 -9.88 11.62 20.87
N PRO A 246 -11.16 11.23 20.75
CA PRO A 246 -11.91 10.67 21.88
C PRO A 246 -11.14 9.49 22.49
N PRO A 247 -11.14 9.33 23.83
CA PRO A 247 -10.39 8.26 24.50
C PRO A 247 -10.87 6.85 24.12
N ASP A 248 -12.09 6.73 23.59
CA ASP A 248 -12.75 5.53 23.09
C ASP A 248 -12.66 5.37 21.56
N MET A 249 -11.99 6.29 20.85
CA MET A 249 -11.87 6.25 19.40
C MET A 249 -11.09 5.01 18.95
N VAL A 250 -11.73 4.21 18.12
CA VAL A 250 -11.12 3.04 17.47
C VAL A 250 -10.61 3.44 16.09
N PHE A 251 -9.35 3.10 15.78
CA PHE A 251 -8.79 3.28 14.43
C PHE A 251 -9.20 2.11 13.53
N GLU A 252 -10.46 2.09 13.12
CA GLU A 252 -11.09 0.96 12.41
C GLU A 252 -10.37 0.62 11.10
N TYR A 253 -10.00 1.63 10.32
CA TYR A 253 -9.46 1.42 8.98
C TYR A 253 -7.95 1.09 8.96
N TRP A 254 -7.12 1.89 9.64
CA TRP A 254 -5.66 1.72 9.61
C TRP A 254 -5.08 1.03 10.84
N GLY A 255 -5.87 0.80 11.90
CA GLY A 255 -5.39 0.17 13.13
C GLY A 255 -4.82 -1.23 12.89
N ASN A 256 -5.48 -2.03 12.05
CA ASN A 256 -4.99 -3.37 11.67
C ASN A 256 -3.63 -3.30 10.94
N ARG A 257 -3.44 -2.35 10.02
CA ARG A 257 -2.14 -2.17 9.34
C ARG A 257 -1.03 -1.76 10.30
N LEU A 258 -1.36 -0.90 11.25
CA LEU A 258 -0.44 -0.51 12.29
C LEU A 258 -0.05 -1.69 13.20
N ALA A 259 -1.03 -2.54 13.52
CA ALA A 259 -0.80 -3.79 14.26
C ALA A 259 0.07 -4.78 13.48
N LYS A 260 -0.25 -5.03 12.21
CA LYS A 260 0.57 -5.88 11.32
C LYS A 260 2.02 -5.37 11.21
N LEU A 261 2.20 -4.06 11.04
CA LEU A 261 3.54 -3.45 10.99
C LEU A 261 4.28 -3.63 12.33
N HIS A 262 3.61 -3.37 13.45
CA HIS A 262 4.20 -3.51 14.78
C HIS A 262 4.55 -4.96 15.11
N ASP A 263 3.70 -5.91 14.76
CA ASP A 263 3.95 -7.34 14.90
C ASP A 263 5.13 -7.78 14.04
N ALA A 264 5.22 -7.32 12.78
CA ALA A 264 6.34 -7.62 11.90
C ALA A 264 7.68 -7.02 12.39
N ILE A 265 7.63 -5.93 13.18
CA ILE A 265 8.82 -5.35 13.81
C ILE A 265 9.22 -6.14 15.06
N LYS A 266 8.25 -6.52 15.91
CA LYS A 266 8.51 -7.31 17.12
C LYS A 266 8.92 -8.75 16.83
N ARG A 267 8.37 -9.33 15.76
CA ARG A 267 8.57 -10.71 15.33
C ARG A 267 8.84 -10.71 13.81
N PRO A 268 10.05 -10.36 13.38
CA PRO A 268 10.38 -10.32 11.96
C PRO A 268 10.15 -11.69 11.33
N PRO A 269 9.44 -11.76 10.18
CA PRO A 269 9.26 -13.03 9.49
C PRO A 269 10.63 -13.58 9.05
N PRO A 270 10.78 -14.92 9.00
CA PRO A 270 12.05 -15.55 8.66
C PRO A 270 12.50 -15.11 7.26
N THR A 271 13.63 -14.41 7.20
CA THR A 271 14.18 -13.82 5.97
C THR A 271 14.74 -14.84 4.97
N ASN A 272 14.85 -16.11 5.35
CA ASN A 272 15.47 -17.15 4.55
C ASN A 272 14.52 -18.37 4.41
N PRO A 273 14.31 -18.91 3.20
CA PRO A 273 13.54 -20.15 2.99
C PRO A 273 13.99 -21.29 3.91
N VAL A 274 15.29 -21.40 4.19
CA VAL A 274 15.87 -22.40 5.10
C VAL A 274 15.44 -22.15 6.53
N VAL A 275 15.42 -20.90 7.00
CA VAL A 275 14.96 -20.54 8.35
C VAL A 275 13.45 -20.74 8.47
N SER A 276 12.67 -20.39 7.45
CA SER A 276 11.23 -20.64 7.42
C SER A 276 10.88 -22.13 7.39
N TRP A 277 11.71 -22.93 6.71
CA TRP A 277 11.62 -24.39 6.70
C TRP A 277 12.01 -24.96 8.06
N PHE A 278 13.08 -24.44 8.66
CA PHE A 278 13.55 -24.84 9.99
C PHE A 278 12.51 -24.53 11.05
N GLU A 279 11.95 -23.32 11.10
CA GLU A 279 10.87 -22.93 12.03
C GLU A 279 9.60 -23.79 11.85
N ARG A 280 9.23 -24.14 10.62
CA ARG A 280 8.10 -25.05 10.35
C ARG A 280 8.36 -26.50 10.75
N HIS A 281 9.61 -26.93 10.88
CA HIS A 281 9.97 -28.33 11.21
C HIS A 281 10.57 -28.51 12.61
N THR A 282 10.94 -27.43 13.29
CA THR A 282 11.47 -27.43 14.68
C THR A 282 10.46 -26.99 15.72
N SER A 283 9.16 -27.13 15.44
CA SER A 283 8.12 -27.10 16.48
C SER A 283 8.55 -27.96 17.68
N GLU A 284 8.38 -27.42 18.90
CA GLU A 284 8.86 -27.97 20.19
C GLU A 284 8.63 -29.48 20.38
N ARG A 285 7.64 -30.06 19.69
CA ARG A 285 7.29 -31.47 19.79
C ARG A 285 8.28 -32.43 19.10
N ASN A 286 9.05 -32.00 18.10
CA ASN A 286 9.93 -32.88 17.33
C ASN A 286 11.42 -32.47 17.32
N ALA A 287 11.80 -31.45 18.08
CA ALA A 287 13.17 -30.90 18.09
C ALA A 287 14.24 -31.95 18.43
N LEU A 288 13.95 -32.87 19.37
CA LEU A 288 14.87 -33.95 19.75
C LEU A 288 15.10 -34.98 18.63
N THR A 289 14.06 -35.31 17.88
CA THR A 289 14.11 -36.30 16.80
C THR A 289 14.96 -35.79 15.63
N TRP A 290 14.81 -34.52 15.28
CA TRP A 290 15.59 -33.89 14.22
C TRP A 290 17.04 -33.61 14.63
N ALA A 291 17.30 -33.26 15.88
CA ALA A 291 18.66 -33.17 16.41
C ALA A 291 19.37 -34.53 16.31
N GLY A 292 18.69 -35.63 16.64
CA GLY A 292 19.20 -36.98 16.48
C GLY A 292 19.51 -37.35 15.02
N LEU A 293 18.63 -37.01 14.09
CA LEU A 293 18.85 -37.25 12.66
C LEU A 293 20.04 -36.45 12.12
N PHE A 294 20.17 -35.19 12.53
CA PHE A 294 21.30 -34.34 12.15
C PHE A 294 22.62 -34.87 12.69
N LEU A 295 22.65 -35.28 13.97
CA LEU A 295 23.83 -35.92 14.58
C LEU A 295 24.20 -37.22 13.85
N ALA A 296 23.22 -38.06 13.51
CA ALA A 296 23.46 -39.30 12.76
C ALA A 296 24.05 -39.03 11.38
N ALA A 297 23.53 -38.03 10.66
CA ALA A 297 24.08 -37.60 9.37
C ALA A 297 25.51 -37.06 9.50
N LEU A 298 25.78 -36.24 10.53
CA LEU A 298 27.11 -35.70 10.81
C LEU A 298 28.13 -36.81 11.13
N PHE A 299 27.76 -37.76 11.99
CA PHE A 299 28.63 -38.90 12.33
C PHE A 299 28.83 -39.84 11.13
N GLY A 300 27.80 -40.07 10.32
CA GLY A 300 27.93 -40.84 9.07
C GLY A 300 28.92 -40.18 8.10
N PHE A 301 28.85 -38.85 7.97
CA PHE A 301 29.78 -38.09 7.13
C PHE A 301 31.22 -38.12 7.66
N LEU A 302 31.41 -37.93 8.98
CA LEU A 302 32.72 -38.03 9.62
C LEU A 302 33.32 -39.44 9.46
N SER A 303 32.50 -40.49 9.58
CA SER A 303 32.93 -41.87 9.36
C SER A 303 33.42 -42.09 7.92
N LEU A 304 32.73 -41.49 6.93
CA LEU A 304 33.13 -41.54 5.53
C LEU A 304 34.49 -40.86 5.30
N ILE A 305 34.74 -39.72 5.94
CA ILE A 305 36.04 -39.04 5.90
C ILE A 305 37.15 -39.92 6.49
N VAL A 306 36.91 -40.54 7.64
CA VAL A 306 37.87 -41.46 8.27
C VAL A 306 38.16 -42.65 7.36
N GLY A 307 37.12 -43.22 6.72
CA GLY A 307 37.28 -44.30 5.76
C GLY A 307 38.12 -43.91 4.54
N LEU A 308 37.91 -42.70 4.00
CA LEU A 308 38.74 -42.17 2.91
C LEU A 308 40.19 -41.97 3.34
N LEU A 309 40.44 -41.44 4.53
CA LEU A 309 41.78 -41.30 5.10
C LEU A 309 42.47 -42.66 5.25
N GLN A 310 41.76 -43.67 5.77
CA GLN A 310 42.28 -45.03 5.90
C GLN A 310 42.61 -45.64 4.53
N LEU A 311 41.75 -45.42 3.52
CA LEU A 311 41.98 -45.88 2.15
C LEU A 311 43.23 -45.23 1.54
N ILE A 312 43.40 -43.91 1.74
CA ILE A 312 44.59 -43.19 1.30
C ILE A 312 45.85 -43.72 1.98
N LEU A 313 45.81 -43.92 3.31
CA LEU A 313 46.94 -44.46 4.06
C LEU A 313 47.30 -45.89 3.62
N ALA A 314 46.32 -46.74 3.38
CA ALA A 314 46.52 -48.09 2.87
C ALA A 314 47.15 -48.07 1.47
N TRP A 315 46.68 -47.17 0.60
CA TRP A 315 47.26 -46.97 -0.73
C TRP A 315 48.71 -46.48 -0.67
N VAL A 316 49.02 -45.53 0.22
CA VAL A 316 50.39 -45.05 0.44
C VAL A 316 51.29 -46.16 0.98
N ALA A 317 50.82 -46.95 1.94
CA ALA A 317 51.57 -48.08 2.51
C ALA A 317 51.83 -49.19 1.49
N TRP A 318 50.86 -49.48 0.61
CA TRP A 318 51.03 -50.42 -0.49
C TRP A 318 52.04 -49.93 -1.53
N LYS A 319 52.04 -48.62 -1.83
CA LYS A 319 52.94 -48.01 -2.82
C LYS A 319 54.37 -47.81 -2.29
N HIS A 320 54.53 -47.64 -0.98
CA HIS A 320 55.83 -47.49 -0.30
C HIS A 320 56.01 -48.53 0.81
N PRO A 321 56.14 -49.83 0.48
CA PRO A 321 56.34 -50.86 1.49
C PRO A 321 57.71 -50.68 2.16
N ASN A 322 57.73 -50.56 3.49
CA ASN A 322 58.95 -50.42 4.26
C ASN A 322 59.84 -51.67 4.09
N GLN A 323 61.01 -51.51 3.45
CA GLN A 323 62.04 -52.56 3.30
C GLN A 323 62.82 -52.83 4.61
N ARG A 324 62.12 -53.12 5.70
CA ARG A 324 62.75 -53.58 6.96
C ARG A 324 61.99 -54.77 7.55
N ALA A 325 61.95 -55.85 6.79
CA ALA A 325 61.59 -57.18 7.28
C ALA A 325 62.34 -58.26 6.49
N SER A 326 63.67 -58.18 6.45
CA SER A 326 64.54 -59.26 5.92
C SER A 326 65.94 -59.20 6.54
N ARG A 327 66.01 -59.19 7.88
CA ARG A 327 67.19 -59.60 8.65
C ARG A 327 66.69 -60.39 9.86
N GLY A 328 66.27 -61.62 9.58
CA GLY A 328 66.41 -62.76 10.49
C GLY A 328 67.63 -63.53 10.03
#